data_AF-A0A2W6V297-F1
#
_entry.id   AF-A0A2W6V297-F1
#
_cell.length_a   1.000
_cell.length_b   1.000
_cell.length_c   1.000
_cell.angle_alpha   90.00
_cell.angle_beta   90.00
_cell.angle_gamma   90.00
#
_symmetry.space_group_name_H-M   'P 1'
#
loop_
_entity.id
_entity.type
_entity.pdbx_description
1 polymer ?
#
loop_
_entity_poly.entity_id
_entity_poly.type
_entity_poly.pdbx_seq_one_letter_code
_entity_poly.pdbx_strand_id
1 'polypeptide(L)'
;MRNAYLIGAALVALLPIAAQAQPKTVSKQVYKLHQKLITLDSHLDTPASLDLPDWSIDEEHGVHSDYTQVDLPRMKKGGLDGGFWAIYTGQGPLTIEGFRKARDFALLRG
;
A
#
# COMPACT_ATOMS: atom_id res chain seq x y z
N MET A 1 -7.51 -27.01 -55.24
CA MET A 1 -6.42 -27.14 -54.25
C MET A 1 -5.86 -25.77 -53.82
N ARG A 2 -6.70 -24.86 -53.30
CA ARG A 2 -6.23 -23.49 -52.98
C ARG A 2 -6.88 -22.88 -51.73
N ASN A 3 -7.37 -23.70 -50.79
CA ASN A 3 -7.99 -23.20 -49.55
C ASN A 3 -7.39 -23.78 -48.27
N ALA A 4 -6.33 -24.62 -48.35
CA ALA A 4 -5.76 -25.29 -47.18
C ALA A 4 -4.74 -24.45 -46.38
N TYR A 5 -4.26 -23.32 -46.93
CA TYR A 5 -3.18 -22.54 -46.31
C TYR A 5 -3.64 -21.36 -45.45
N LEU A 6 -4.94 -21.04 -45.42
CA LEU A 6 -5.46 -19.88 -44.66
C LEU A 6 -5.91 -20.20 -43.23
N ILE A 7 -6.00 -21.49 -42.86
CA ILE A 7 -6.43 -21.89 -41.51
C ILE A 7 -5.23 -22.01 -40.54
N GLY A 8 -4.01 -22.21 -41.05
CA GLY A 8 -2.81 -22.32 -40.21
C GLY A 8 -2.32 -20.99 -39.62
N ALA A 9 -2.64 -19.85 -40.23
CA ALA A 9 -2.16 -18.53 -39.78
C ALA A 9 -3.03 -17.88 -38.70
N ALA A 10 -4.28 -18.32 -38.53
CA ALA A 10 -5.21 -17.70 -37.58
C ALA A 10 -5.08 -18.24 -36.14
N LEU A 11 -4.44 -19.40 -35.93
CA LEU A 11 -4.34 -20.04 -34.62
C LEU A 11 -3.17 -19.52 -33.75
N VAL A 12 -2.21 -18.80 -34.33
CA VAL A 12 -1.09 -18.21 -33.57
C VAL A 12 -1.48 -16.86 -32.93
N ALA A 13 -2.56 -16.23 -33.40
CA ALA A 13 -3.01 -14.90 -32.93
C ALA A 13 -3.88 -14.91 -31.66
N LEU A 14 -4.17 -16.09 -31.09
CA LEU A 14 -5.03 -16.25 -29.91
C LEU A 14 -4.28 -16.71 -28.64
N LEU A 15 -2.95 -16.71 -28.65
CA LEU A 15 -2.22 -16.89 -27.38
C LEU A 15 -2.43 -15.63 -26.53
N PRO A 16 -3.12 -15.72 -25.38
CA PRO A 16 -3.08 -14.61 -24.45
C PRO A 16 -1.62 -14.51 -24.02
N ILE A 17 -0.97 -13.40 -24.38
CA ILE A 17 0.17 -12.91 -23.63
C ILE A 17 -0.42 -12.53 -22.28
N ALA A 18 -0.63 -13.52 -21.43
CA ALA A 18 -0.68 -13.26 -20.00
C ALA A 18 0.67 -12.63 -19.71
N ALA A 19 0.68 -11.31 -19.56
CA ALA A 19 1.78 -10.62 -18.94
C ALA A 19 1.90 -11.23 -17.55
N GLN A 20 2.70 -12.29 -17.45
CA GLN A 20 3.13 -12.81 -16.17
C GLN A 20 3.92 -11.68 -15.55
N ALA A 21 3.25 -10.93 -14.69
CA ALA A 21 3.89 -10.02 -13.78
C ALA A 21 4.98 -10.83 -13.10
N GLN A 22 6.22 -10.62 -13.52
CA GLN A 22 7.37 -11.24 -12.90
C GLN A 22 7.24 -10.94 -11.40
N PRO A 23 7.38 -11.94 -10.51
CA PRO A 23 7.46 -11.64 -9.09
C PRO A 23 8.57 -10.60 -8.95
N LYS A 24 8.24 -9.42 -8.40
CA LYS A 24 9.21 -8.35 -8.16
C LYS A 24 10.18 -8.86 -7.09
N THR A 25 11.19 -9.61 -7.53
CA THR A 25 12.22 -10.13 -6.65
C THR A 25 13.24 -9.02 -6.43
N VAL A 26 13.37 -8.57 -5.18
CA VAL A 26 14.42 -7.62 -4.79
C VAL A 26 15.75 -8.36 -4.82
N SER A 27 16.75 -7.82 -5.53
CA SER A 27 18.06 -8.46 -5.57
C SER A 27 18.71 -8.45 -4.18
N LYS A 28 19.54 -9.46 -3.88
CA LYS A 28 20.28 -9.52 -2.60
C LYS A 28 21.14 -8.27 -2.37
N GLN A 29 21.66 -7.67 -3.44
CA GLN A 29 22.45 -6.44 -3.36
C GLN A 29 21.60 -5.25 -2.93
N VAL A 30 20.41 -5.08 -3.52
CA VAL A 30 19.49 -4.00 -3.15
C VAL A 30 19.00 -4.19 -1.72
N TYR A 31 18.63 -5.41 -1.33
CA TYR A 31 18.21 -5.70 0.05
C TYR A 31 19.32 -5.35 1.05
N LYS A 32 20.57 -5.75 0.80
CA LYS A 32 21.72 -5.42 1.65
C LYS A 32 22.00 -3.92 1.73
N LEU A 33 21.75 -3.16 0.67
CA LEU A 33 21.86 -1.71 0.69
C LEU A 33 20.76 -1.10 1.56
N HIS A 34 19.51 -1.52 1.33
CA HIS A 34 18.33 -1.04 2.08
C HIS A 34 18.50 -1.18 3.58
N GLN A 35 18.97 -2.35 4.04
CA GLN A 35 19.22 -2.63 5.47
C GLN A 35 20.35 -1.79 6.12
N LYS A 36 21.09 -1.00 5.33
CA LYS A 36 22.12 -0.07 5.85
C LYS A 36 21.64 1.37 5.91
N LEU A 37 20.48 1.67 5.33
CA LEU A 37 19.92 3.02 5.29
C LEU A 37 18.94 3.19 6.44
N ILE A 38 18.84 4.42 6.96
CA ILE A 38 17.67 4.82 7.74
C ILE A 38 16.60 5.23 6.74
N THR A 39 15.42 4.62 6.87
CA THR A 39 14.30 4.80 5.97
C THR A 39 13.15 5.45 6.74
N LEU A 40 12.73 6.61 6.25
CA LEU A 40 11.63 7.37 6.81
C LEU A 40 10.61 7.64 5.72
N ASP A 41 9.35 7.36 6.00
CA ASP A 41 8.25 7.81 5.16
C ASP A 41 7.76 9.18 5.63
N SER A 42 7.57 10.11 4.69
CA SER A 42 7.09 11.46 4.99
C SER A 42 5.61 11.54 5.35
N HIS A 43 4.82 10.49 5.11
CA HIS A 43 3.37 10.52 5.28
C HIS A 43 2.77 9.12 5.50
N LEU A 44 2.61 8.73 6.77
CA LEU A 44 1.97 7.48 7.17
C LEU A 44 0.57 7.76 7.72
N ASP A 45 -0.47 7.43 6.95
CA ASP A 45 -1.89 7.55 7.35
C ASP A 45 -2.34 6.46 8.34
N THR A 46 -1.42 5.63 8.84
CA THR A 46 -1.67 4.55 9.80
C THR A 46 -2.45 4.95 11.06
N PRO A 47 -2.37 6.19 11.59
CA PRO A 47 -3.24 6.60 12.70
C PRO A 47 -4.74 6.44 12.40
N ALA A 48 -5.15 6.48 11.13
CA ALA A 48 -6.54 6.18 10.76
C ALA A 48 -6.95 4.72 11.03
N SER A 49 -5.99 3.79 11.06
CA SER A 49 -6.22 2.37 11.36
C SER A 49 -6.21 2.05 12.85
N LEU A 50 -5.53 2.85 13.68
CA LEU A 50 -5.44 2.63 15.13
C LEU A 50 -6.79 2.76 15.86
N ASP A 51 -7.75 3.46 15.25
CA ASP A 51 -9.11 3.61 15.76
C ASP A 51 -10.03 2.43 15.39
N LEU A 52 -9.57 1.49 14.57
CA LEU A 52 -10.37 0.33 14.16
C LEU A 52 -10.54 -0.63 15.35
N PRO A 53 -11.79 -1.06 15.67
CA PRO A 53 -12.02 -2.06 16.70
C PRO A 53 -11.24 -3.34 16.40
N ASP A 54 -10.64 -3.92 17.43
CA ASP A 54 -9.89 -5.19 17.37
C ASP A 54 -8.70 -5.18 16.39
N TRP A 55 -8.26 -4.02 15.92
CA TRP A 55 -7.05 -3.87 15.10
C TRP A 55 -5.86 -3.49 15.96
N SER A 56 -4.73 -4.18 15.76
CA SER A 56 -3.48 -3.88 16.47
C SER A 56 -2.33 -3.68 15.47
N ILE A 57 -1.55 -2.62 15.69
CA ILE A 57 -0.33 -2.36 14.91
C ILE A 57 0.74 -3.44 15.11
N ASP A 58 0.65 -4.23 16.17
CA ASP A 58 1.64 -5.28 16.48
C ASP A 58 1.39 -6.59 15.71
N GLU A 59 0.24 -6.71 15.04
CA GLU A 59 -0.15 -7.90 14.28
C GLU A 59 0.20 -7.77 12.79
N GLU A 60 0.48 -8.89 12.12
CA GLU A 60 0.76 -8.87 10.66
C GLU A 60 -0.57 -8.91 9.92
N HIS A 61 -0.83 -7.88 9.10
CA HIS A 61 -2.05 -7.76 8.32
C HIS A 61 -1.82 -7.97 6.82
N GLY A 62 -2.91 -8.27 6.12
CA GLY A 62 -2.93 -8.44 4.67
C GLY A 62 -3.62 -7.27 3.98
N VAL A 63 -2.92 -6.58 3.07
CA VAL A 63 -3.47 -5.41 2.33
C VAL A 63 -4.77 -5.69 1.57
N HIS A 64 -5.02 -6.94 1.17
CA HIS A 64 -6.27 -7.33 0.50
C HIS A 64 -7.34 -7.86 1.46
N SER A 65 -7.01 -8.03 2.73
CA SER A 65 -7.89 -8.51 3.79
C SER A 65 -8.49 -7.35 4.59
N ASP A 66 -7.65 -6.40 5.01
CA ASP A 66 -8.06 -5.28 5.88
C ASP A 66 -7.78 -3.88 5.28
N TYR A 67 -7.19 -3.83 4.07
CA TYR A 67 -6.80 -2.61 3.37
C TYR A 67 -5.71 -1.76 4.03
N THR A 68 -5.17 -2.19 5.18
CA THR A 68 -4.05 -1.50 5.81
C THR A 68 -2.74 -1.84 5.10
N GLN A 69 -1.77 -0.93 5.14
CA GLN A 69 -0.50 -1.08 4.42
C GLN A 69 0.72 -1.06 5.34
N VAL A 70 0.53 -0.67 6.60
CA VAL A 70 1.58 -0.44 7.57
C VAL A 70 1.17 -1.04 8.90
N ASP A 71 1.97 -1.98 9.38
CA ASP A 71 1.97 -2.52 10.73
C ASP A 71 3.42 -2.84 11.12
N LEU A 72 3.67 -3.08 12.40
CA LEU A 72 5.02 -3.29 12.92
C LEU A 72 5.71 -4.51 12.28
N PRO A 73 5.05 -5.67 12.05
CA PRO A 73 5.65 -6.78 11.32
C PRO A 73 6.06 -6.43 9.88
N ARG A 74 5.21 -5.73 9.11
CA ARG A 74 5.53 -5.29 7.74
C ARG A 74 6.59 -4.19 7.72
N MET A 75 6.64 -3.30 8.70
CA MET A 75 7.72 -2.32 8.86
C MET A 75 9.07 -3.04 9.07
N LYS A 76 9.14 -4.01 9.98
CA LYS A 76 10.36 -4.82 10.21
C LYS A 76 10.77 -5.61 8.97
N LYS A 77 9.82 -6.26 8.29
CA LYS A 77 10.05 -7.06 7.08
C LYS A 77 10.48 -6.22 5.87
N GLY A 78 9.87 -5.04 5.73
CA GLY A 78 10.20 -4.07 4.68
C GLY A 78 11.44 -3.24 4.99
N GLY A 79 11.91 -3.23 6.24
CA GLY A 79 12.97 -2.35 6.72
C GLY A 79 12.54 -0.89 6.63
N LEU A 80 11.38 -0.53 7.19
CA LEU A 80 10.95 0.84 7.43
C LEU A 80 11.24 1.21 8.89
N ASP A 81 12.15 2.16 9.10
CA ASP A 81 12.63 2.52 10.45
C ASP A 81 11.69 3.51 11.16
N GLY A 82 10.90 4.25 10.41
CA GLY A 82 9.89 5.15 10.95
C GLY A 82 9.29 6.06 9.90
N GLY A 83 8.69 7.15 10.35
CA GLY A 83 8.10 8.15 9.47
C GLY A 83 7.28 9.16 10.26
N PHE A 84 6.54 9.95 9.51
CA PHE A 84 5.64 10.96 10.05
C PHE A 84 4.21 10.43 10.02
N TRP A 85 3.64 10.23 11.21
CA TRP A 85 2.27 9.80 11.38
C TRP A 85 1.31 10.95 11.08
N ALA A 86 0.48 10.80 10.05
CA ALA A 86 -0.42 11.85 9.60
C ALA A 86 -1.67 11.93 10.49
N ILE A 87 -1.95 13.12 11.03
CA ILE A 87 -3.24 13.45 11.62
C ILE A 87 -4.10 14.08 10.53
N TYR A 88 -4.58 13.24 9.62
CA TYR A 88 -5.44 13.69 8.53
C TYR A 88 -6.85 13.99 9.03
N THR A 89 -7.35 15.19 8.73
CA THR A 89 -8.74 15.59 8.98
C THR A 89 -9.36 16.04 7.67
N GLY A 90 -10.43 15.36 7.25
CA GLY A 90 -11.18 15.76 6.05
C GLY A 90 -11.79 17.15 6.20
N GLN A 91 -11.78 17.93 5.12
CA GLN A 91 -12.36 19.27 5.11
C GLN A 91 -13.87 19.23 5.37
N GLY A 92 -14.33 20.04 6.33
CA GLY A 92 -15.76 20.28 6.61
C GLY A 92 -16.22 21.67 6.17
N PRO A 93 -17.43 22.11 6.59
CA PRO A 93 -17.92 23.47 6.37
C PRO A 93 -17.00 24.54 6.97
N LEU A 94 -16.87 25.68 6.30
CA LEU A 94 -16.08 26.83 6.76
C LEU A 94 -16.86 27.68 7.78
N THR A 95 -17.22 27.06 8.91
CA THR A 95 -17.93 27.69 10.02
C THR A 95 -17.15 27.52 11.32
N ILE A 96 -17.49 28.32 12.34
CA ILE A 96 -16.88 28.19 13.68
C ILE A 96 -17.04 26.76 14.23
N GLU A 97 -18.20 26.13 14.01
CA GLU A 97 -18.45 24.75 14.42
C GLU A 97 -17.61 23.75 13.63
N GLY A 98 -17.49 23.93 12.30
CA GLY A 98 -16.66 23.09 11.45
C GLY A 98 -15.18 23.11 11.86
N PHE A 99 -14.64 24.30 12.19
CA PHE A 99 -13.27 24.43 12.69
C PHE A 99 -13.08 23.76 14.06
N ARG A 100 -14.04 23.89 14.98
CA ARG A 100 -13.99 23.20 16.29
C ARG A 100 -13.98 21.68 16.11
N LYS A 101 -14.87 21.15 15.27
CA LYS A 101 -14.93 19.72 14.99
C LYS A 101 -13.62 19.19 14.40
N ALA A 102 -13.03 19.92 13.44
CA ALA A 102 -11.76 19.54 12.85
C ALA A 102 -10.61 19.54 13.87
N ARG A 103 -10.53 20.59 14.71
CA ARG A 103 -9.57 20.65 15.82
C ARG A 103 -9.74 19.48 16.79
N ASP A 104 -10.95 19.25 17.25
CA ASP A 104 -11.24 18.24 18.27
C ASP A 104 -10.95 16.83 17.73
N PHE A 105 -11.27 16.57 16.47
CA PHE A 105 -10.89 15.34 15.80
C PHE A 105 -9.36 15.15 15.76
N ALA A 106 -8.61 16.18 15.38
CA ALA A 106 -7.15 16.12 15.33
C ALA A 106 -6.53 15.90 16.72
N LEU A 107 -7.08 16.53 17.76
CA LEU A 107 -6.61 16.37 19.15
C LEU A 107 -6.94 14.99 19.75
N LEU A 108 -8.04 14.36 19.33
CA LEU A 108 -8.41 13.03 19.81
C LEU A 108 -7.60 11.91 19.12
N ARG A 109 -7.06 12.19 17.93
CA ARG A 109 -6.27 11.26 17.12
C ARG A 109 -4.78 11.22 17.53
N GLY A 110 -4.26 12.30 18.12
CA GLY A 110 -2.85 12.46 18.53
C GLY A 110 -2.63 12.35 20.02
#